data_AF-A0A0P9QFY1-F1
#
_entry.id   AF-A0A0P9QFY1-F1
#
_cell.length_a   1.000
_cell.length_b   1.000
_cell.length_c   1.000
_cell.angle_alpha   90.00
_cell.angle_beta   90.00
_cell.angle_gamma   90.00
#
_symmetry.space_group_name_H-M   'P 1'
#
loop_
_entity.id
_entity.type
_entity.pdbx_description
1 polymer ?
#
loop_
_entity_poly.entity_id
_entity_poly.type
_entity_poly.pdbx_seq_one_letter_code
_entity_poly.pdbx_strand_id
1 'polypeptide(L)'
;MTVGYSSRTPQQALAALLDRYAPQRLLLIGAQAFPALQAFQEAHPQTEVALAEPGPLPANLAAQRFDLALVVDCLEHIPKRTGLELLGGIRNLNASRIAVLA
;
A
#
# COMPACT_ATOMS: atom_id res chain seq x y z
N MET A 1 4.92 -10.05 25.12
CA MET A 1 5.31 -9.57 23.79
C MET A 1 5.34 -8.05 23.83
N THR A 2 6.51 -7.44 24.00
CA THR A 2 6.67 -6.00 23.89
C THR A 2 6.57 -5.62 22.41
N VAL A 3 5.52 -4.88 22.05
CA VAL A 3 5.44 -4.24 20.74
C VAL A 3 6.54 -3.18 20.72
N GLY A 4 7.66 -3.48 20.06
CA GLY A 4 8.72 -2.51 19.85
C GLY A 4 8.20 -1.45 18.89
N TYR A 5 7.85 -0.27 19.41
CA TYR A 5 7.54 0.86 18.55
C TYR A 5 8.80 1.24 17.77
N SER A 6 8.69 1.24 16.45
CA SER A 6 9.75 1.74 15.58
C SER A 6 10.01 3.21 15.93
N SER A 7 11.28 3.58 16.12
CA SER A 7 11.68 5.00 16.27
C SER A 7 11.60 5.78 14.96
N ARG A 8 11.40 5.09 13.83
CA ARG A 8 11.19 5.72 12.52
C ARG A 8 9.85 6.43 12.49
N THR A 9 9.83 7.60 11.85
CA THR A 9 8.56 8.21 11.43
C THR A 9 7.83 7.28 10.44
N PRO A 10 6.50 7.38 10.30
CA PRO A 10 5.76 6.61 9.28
C PRO A 10 6.37 6.74 7.88
N GLN A 11 6.82 7.94 7.54
CA GLN A 11 7.50 8.23 6.28
C GLN A 11 8.82 7.47 6.10
N GLN A 12 9.65 7.41 7.14
CA GLN A 12 10.90 6.66 7.14
C GLN A 12 10.66 5.15 7.13
N ALA A 13 9.61 4.67 7.80
CA ALA A 13 9.22 3.27 7.75
C ALA A 13 8.77 2.88 6.34
N LEU A 14 8.02 3.74 5.66
CA LEU A 14 7.55 3.52 4.31
C LEU A 14 8.67 3.56 3.27
N ALA A 15 9.57 4.54 3.36
CA ALA A 15 10.77 4.60 2.52
C ALA A 15 11.61 3.32 2.69
N ALA A 16 11.89 2.90 3.93
CA ALA A 16 12.63 1.67 4.18
C ALA A 16 11.91 0.40 3.66
N LEU A 17 10.58 0.41 3.62
CA LEU A 17 9.79 -0.70 3.08
C LEU A 17 9.89 -0.74 1.55
N LEU A 18 9.77 0.41 0.90
CA LEU A 18 9.94 0.57 -0.55
C LEU A 18 11.35 0.16 -0.99
N ASP A 19 12.39 0.65 -0.31
CA ASP A 19 13.79 0.30 -0.58
C ASP A 19 14.05 -1.21 -0.39
N ARG A 20 13.47 -1.79 0.66
CA ARG A 20 13.69 -3.22 0.97
C ARG A 20 13.08 -4.14 -0.08
N TYR A 21 11.89 -3.80 -0.59
CA TYR A 21 11.14 -4.69 -1.48
C TYR A 21 11.28 -4.32 -2.95
N ALA A 22 11.68 -3.09 -3.27
CA ALA A 22 11.85 -2.56 -4.62
C ALA A 22 10.75 -3.05 -5.61
N PRO A 23 9.45 -2.84 -5.30
CA PRO A 23 8.37 -3.40 -6.09
C PRO A 23 8.35 -2.82 -7.51
N GLN A 24 8.13 -3.68 -8.50
CA GLN A 24 7.89 -3.24 -9.88
C GLN A 24 6.43 -2.88 -10.08
N ARG A 25 5.51 -3.57 -9.39
CA ARG A 25 4.07 -3.27 -9.45
C ARG A 25 3.55 -2.96 -8.06
N LEU A 26 3.18 -1.69 -7.86
CA LEU A 26 2.70 -1.15 -6.59
C LEU A 26 1.21 -0.81 -6.70
N LEU A 27 0.41 -1.33 -5.77
CA LEU A 27 -0.97 -0.87 -5.60
C LEU A 27 -1.02 0.13 -4.45
N LEU A 28 -1.53 1.33 -4.69
CA LEU A 28 -1.75 2.35 -3.67
C LEU A 28 -3.25 2.59 -3.49
N ILE A 29 -3.71 2.49 -2.24
CA ILE A 29 -5.08 2.78 -1.82
C ILE A 29 -5.06 3.93 -0.81
N GLY A 30 -5.89 4.95 -1.06
CA GLY A 30 -5.99 6.14 -0.21
C GLY A 30 -5.15 7.29 -0.75
N ALA A 31 -4.32 7.90 0.11
CA ALA A 31 -3.57 9.11 -0.23
C ALA A 31 -2.70 8.94 -1.48
N GLN A 32 -3.01 9.69 -2.53
CA GLN A 32 -2.45 9.49 -3.88
C GLN A 32 -0.99 9.95 -4.04
N ALA A 33 -0.45 10.70 -3.08
CA ALA A 33 0.93 11.17 -3.13
C ALA A 33 1.49 11.42 -1.71
N PHE A 34 2.69 10.90 -1.46
CA PHE A 34 3.48 11.22 -0.29
C PHE A 34 4.98 11.17 -0.64
N PRO A 35 5.84 11.95 0.05
CA PRO A 35 7.24 12.12 -0.33
C PRO A 35 8.04 10.83 -0.56
N ALA A 36 7.80 9.78 0.22
CA ALA A 36 8.53 8.51 0.09
C ALA A 36 8.20 7.77 -1.22
N LEU A 37 6.95 7.82 -1.67
CA LEU A 37 6.57 7.23 -2.96
C LEU A 37 7.14 8.03 -4.11
N GLN A 38 7.10 9.36 -4.02
CA GLN A 38 7.65 10.24 -5.06
C GLN A 38 9.15 10.00 -5.24
N ALA A 39 9.92 10.03 -4.14
CA ALA A 39 11.36 9.74 -4.17
C ALA A 39 11.66 8.33 -4.72
N PHE A 40 10.83 7.34 -4.37
CA PHE A 40 10.98 5.98 -4.88
C PHE A 40 10.71 5.90 -6.39
N GLN A 41 9.66 6.55 -6.91
CA GLN A 41 9.36 6.57 -8.35
C GLN A 41 10.44 7.30 -9.16
N GLU A 42 11.04 8.36 -8.60
CA GLU A 42 12.18 9.06 -9.21
C GLU A 42 13.42 8.16 -9.30
N ALA A 43 13.70 7.37 -8.26
CA ALA A 43 14.80 6.41 -8.24
C ALA A 43 14.52 5.14 -9.09
N HIS A 44 13.24 4.78 -9.25
CA HIS A 44 12.78 3.57 -9.93
C HIS A 44 11.71 3.91 -10.98
N PRO A 45 12.08 4.54 -12.11
CA PRO A 45 11.13 5.00 -13.12
C PRO A 45 10.36 3.87 -13.83
N GLN A 46 10.76 2.62 -13.63
CA GLN A 46 10.10 1.43 -14.17
C GLN A 46 8.96 0.91 -13.28
N THR A 47 8.82 1.43 -12.05
CA THR A 47 7.74 1.00 -11.15
C THR A 47 6.40 1.49 -11.67
N GLU A 48 5.49 0.55 -11.91
CA GLU A 48 4.09 0.81 -12.20
C GLU A 48 3.32 1.00 -10.91
N VAL A 49 2.69 2.16 -10.74
CA VAL A 49 1.81 2.45 -9.61
C VAL A 49 0.37 2.47 -10.08
N ALA A 50 -0.45 1.58 -9.52
CA ALA A 50 -1.89 1.58 -9.70
C ALA A 50 -2.57 2.25 -8.50
N LEU A 51 -3.51 3.16 -8.76
CA LEU A 51 -4.27 3.88 -7.74
C LEU A 51 -5.68 3.30 -7.63
N ALA A 52 -6.15 3.14 -6.40
CA ALA A 52 -7.54 2.79 -6.11
C ALA A 52 -8.09 3.66 -4.98
N GLU A 53 -9.37 3.99 -5.08
CA GLU A 53 -10.10 4.62 -3.98
C GLU A 53 -10.36 3.61 -2.85
N PRO A 54 -10.50 4.07 -1.59
CA PRO A 54 -10.86 3.21 -0.47
C PRO A 54 -12.23 2.57 -0.68
N GLY A 55 -12.28 1.24 -0.71
CA GLY A 55 -13.51 0.50 -0.97
C GLY A 55 -13.25 -0.78 -1.76
N PRO A 56 -14.28 -1.38 -2.37
CA PRO A 56 -14.10 -2.53 -3.25
C PRO A 56 -13.15 -2.19 -4.41
N LEU A 57 -12.15 -3.04 -4.63
CA LEU A 57 -11.21 -2.87 -5.73
C LEU A 57 -11.92 -2.95 -7.08
N PRO A 58 -11.68 -1.99 -8.00
CA PRO A 58 -12.13 -2.07 -9.38
C PRO A 58 -11.70 -3.40 -10.03
N ALA A 59 -12.57 -4.01 -10.84
CA ALA A 59 -12.34 -5.34 -11.40
C ALA A 59 -11.03 -5.45 -12.21
N ASN A 60 -10.63 -4.37 -12.90
CA ASN A 60 -9.37 -4.30 -13.63
C ASN A 60 -8.15 -4.36 -12.71
N LEU A 61 -8.22 -3.81 -11.49
CA LEU A 61 -7.15 -3.90 -10.50
C LEU A 61 -7.22 -5.23 -9.73
N ALA A 62 -8.43 -5.70 -9.44
CA ALA A 62 -8.68 -6.98 -8.77
C ALA A 62 -8.19 -8.19 -9.60
N ALA A 63 -8.09 -8.06 -10.93
CA ALA A 63 -7.54 -9.09 -11.82
C ALA A 63 -6.00 -9.03 -11.95
N GLN A 64 -5.34 -8.05 -11.33
CA GLN A 64 -3.89 -7.87 -11.43
C GLN A 64 -3.15 -8.37 -10.20
N ARG A 65 -1.88 -8.73 -10.40
CA ARG A 65 -0.93 -9.03 -9.32
C ARG A 65 0.01 -7.86 -9.10
N PHE A 66 0.23 -7.56 -7.83
CA PHE A 66 1.11 -6.52 -7.31
C PHE A 66 2.13 -7.13 -6.34
N ASP A 67 3.33 -6.57 -6.33
CA ASP A 67 4.40 -7.02 -5.44
C ASP A 67 4.16 -6.54 -4.01
N LEU A 68 3.54 -5.36 -3.91
CA LEU A 68 3.23 -4.65 -2.68
C LEU A 68 1.94 -3.84 -2.86
N ALA A 69 1.08 -3.89 -1.84
CA ALA A 69 -0.02 -2.94 -1.68
C ALA A 69 0.25 -2.01 -0.48
N LEU A 70 0.03 -0.72 -0.69
CA LEU A 70 0.07 0.32 0.34
C LEU A 70 -1.33 0.82 0.60
N VAL A 71 -1.78 0.71 1.85
CA VAL A 71 -3.06 1.26 2.31
C VAL A 71 -2.74 2.40 3.27
N VAL A 72 -3.00 3.64 2.86
CA VAL A 72 -2.53 4.84 3.56
C VAL A 72 -3.70 5.75 3.88
N ASP A 73 -3.88 6.06 5.17
CA ASP A 73 -4.79 7.10 5.68
C ASP A 73 -6.19 7.03 5.04
N CYS A 74 -6.78 5.83 5.07
CA CYS A 74 -8.12 5.64 4.54
C CYS A 74 -8.99 4.61 5.27
N LEU A 75 -8.42 3.72 6.09
CA LEU A 75 -9.20 2.66 6.73
C LEU A 75 -10.11 3.21 7.84
N GLU A 76 -9.66 4.27 8.51
CA GLU A 76 -10.41 5.02 9.52
C GLU A 76 -11.59 5.81 8.94
N HIS A 77 -11.62 5.99 7.62
CA HIS A 77 -12.66 6.72 6.90
C HIS A 77 -13.73 5.83 6.27
N ILE A 78 -13.61 4.49 6.37
CA ILE A 78 -14.54 3.54 5.76
C ILE A 78 -15.17 2.59 6.79
N PRO A 79 -16.35 2.01 6.50
CA PRO A 79 -16.96 1.02 7.38
C PRO A 79 -16.02 -0.19 7.59
N LYS A 80 -15.94 -0.69 8.84
CA LYS A 80 -15.10 -1.83 9.20
C LYS A 80 -15.25 -3.03 8.27
N ARG A 81 -16.49 -3.35 7.87
CA ARG A 81 -16.76 -4.45 6.93
C ARG A 81 -16.07 -4.21 5.57
N THR A 82 -16.20 -3.01 5.03
CA THR A 82 -15.56 -2.60 3.78
C THR A 82 -14.04 -2.68 3.87
N GLY A 83 -13.46 -2.22 4.99
CA GLY A 83 -12.01 -2.34 5.21
C GLY A 83 -11.52 -3.79 5.27
N LEU A 84 -12.28 -4.68 5.92
CA LEU A 84 -11.95 -6.12 5.96
C LEU A 84 -12.05 -6.78 4.59
N GLU A 85 -13.08 -6.45 3.81
CA GLU A 85 -13.26 -6.96 2.45
C GLU A 85 -12.12 -6.48 1.52
N LEU A 86 -11.75 -5.20 1.60
CA LEU A 86 -10.61 -4.62 0.88
C LEU A 86 -9.29 -5.33 1.23
N LEU A 87 -8.93 -5.38 2.51
CA LEU A 87 -7.67 -5.99 2.95
C LEU A 87 -7.63 -7.50 2.64
N GLY A 88 -8.74 -8.20 2.85
CA GLY A 88 -8.88 -9.62 2.52
C GLY A 88 -8.74 -9.89 1.02
N GLY A 89 -9.40 -9.09 0.18
CA GLY A 89 -9.28 -9.16 -1.27
C GLY A 89 -7.85 -8.95 -1.73
N ILE A 90 -7.21 -7.87 -1.29
CA ILE A 90 -5.81 -7.56 -1.64
C ILE A 90 -4.90 -8.72 -1.25
N ARG A 91 -4.96 -9.17 0.00
CA ARG A 91 -4.05 -10.18 0.54
C ARG A 91 -4.18 -11.51 -0.19
N ASN A 92 -5.41 -11.90 -0.50
CA ASN A 92 -5.68 -13.24 -1.03
C ASN A 92 -5.51 -13.31 -2.55
N LEU A 93 -5.72 -12.21 -3.27
CA LEU A 93 -5.85 -12.23 -4.73
C LEU A 93 -4.86 -11.31 -5.45
N ASN A 94 -4.49 -10.17 -4.85
CA ASN A 94 -3.79 -9.10 -5.58
C ASN A 94 -2.34 -8.94 -5.19
N ALA A 95 -2.01 -8.93 -3.90
CA ALA A 95 -0.66 -8.56 -3.45
C ALA A 95 -0.01 -9.63 -2.59
N SER A 96 1.28 -9.85 -2.84
CA SER A 96 2.09 -10.77 -2.02
C SER A 96 2.39 -10.18 -0.64
N ARG A 97 2.31 -8.86 -0.49
CA ARG A 97 2.62 -8.10 0.73
C ARG A 97 1.68 -6.91 0.85
N ILE A 98 1.30 -6.57 2.07
CA ILE A 98 0.50 -5.37 2.38
C ILE A 98 1.22 -4.59 3.47
N ALA A 99 1.35 -3.28 3.27
CA ALA A 99 1.66 -2.33 4.32
C ALA A 99 0.45 -1.44 4.58
N VAL A 100 0.10 -1.28 5.85
CA VAL A 100 -1.00 -0.42 6.30
C VAL A 100 -0.41 0.69 7.15
N LEU A 101 -0.75 1.92 6.82
CA LEU A 101 -0.38 3.12 7.55
C LEU A 101 -1.66 3.88 7.91
N ALA A 102 -1.82 4.13 9.20
CA ALA A 102 -2.89 4.90 9.83
C ALA A 102 -2.30 6.06 10.62
#